data_AF-A0A1Y3BTY8-F1
#
_entry.id   AF-A0A1Y3BTY8-F1
#
_cell.length_a   1.000
_cell.length_b   1.000
_cell.length_c   1.000
_cell.angle_alpha   90.00
_cell.angle_beta   90.00
_cell.angle_gamma   90.00
#
_symmetry.space_group_name_H-M   'P 1'
#
loop_
_entity.id
_entity.type
_entity.pdbx_description
1 polymer ?
#
loop_
_entity_poly.entity_id
_entity_poly.type
_entity_poly.pdbx_seq_one_letter_code
_entity_poly.pdbx_strand_id
1 'polypeptide(L)'
;EKEIATLKVWELQEISLQAVTKVLSVQKEKALSVLRDISQNFPSVARSLVKIHVEPELKREIVWNQNQFYQNLNLATSDTALFINGLYHDMDSVDVFTLLDAMKHEYYTVSKLHTLLNGDQDRIKKLNAAWERGQQQQLDFQIDIRDASVLYINDIENDRMYRSWPSSLQEMLRPTYPGILRNIRRNMYHLVLIIDPSRKESFDMLRMAESFYIHKAPVRIGLVFDVNNNQTITGYQDAGVACLEAYNYISQQKSPYEALSFITDVIAYATSQSVRDLEPDDIVNHFKSKISKSEADDVFGEDSSYDIGRKLSRDFLDRTGLEHGPKAMMNGVLLKDTHLQADYFEEAVLSEIMRQSSQFQKAIYKAEVTDDDDILEW
;
A
#
# COMPACT_ATOMS: atom_id res chain seq x y z
N GLU A 1 15.75 -45.29 39.18
CA GLU A 1 16.01 -44.53 37.95
C GLU A 1 15.31 -45.23 36.79
N LYS A 2 14.44 -44.54 36.03
CA LYS A 2 13.90 -45.11 34.78
C LYS A 2 14.93 -44.83 33.69
N GLU A 3 15.61 -45.87 33.22
CA GLU A 3 16.56 -45.77 32.11
C GLU A 3 15.88 -45.11 30.89
N ILE A 4 16.48 -44.03 30.40
CA ILE A 4 16.12 -43.39 29.14
C ILE A 4 16.67 -44.32 28.04
N ALA A 5 15.85 -45.28 27.61
CA ALA A 5 16.23 -46.20 26.55
C ALA A 5 16.26 -45.49 25.20
N THR A 6 17.34 -45.68 24.45
CA THR A 6 17.55 -45.10 23.12
C THR A 6 16.56 -45.70 22.10
N LEU A 7 15.77 -44.84 21.47
CA LEU A 7 14.85 -45.20 20.38
C LEU A 7 15.56 -45.12 19.04
N LYS A 8 15.17 -45.98 18.09
CA LYS A 8 15.75 -45.97 16.74
C LYS A 8 15.03 -44.95 15.85
N VAL A 9 15.76 -44.37 14.89
CA VAL A 9 15.26 -43.24 14.08
C VAL A 9 13.96 -43.55 13.31
N TRP A 10 13.79 -44.79 12.83
CA TRP A 10 12.56 -45.19 12.14
C TRP A 10 11.35 -45.35 13.08
N GLU A 11 11.58 -45.64 14.36
CA GLU A 11 10.51 -45.77 15.37
C GLU A 11 9.94 -44.40 15.75
N LEU A 12 10.67 -43.32 15.46
CA LEU A 12 10.24 -41.94 15.70
C LEU A 12 9.36 -41.38 14.58
N GLN A 13 9.37 -41.97 13.38
CA GLN A 13 8.63 -41.42 12.23
C GLN A 13 7.11 -41.48 12.41
N GLU A 14 6.59 -42.52 13.07
CA GLU A 14 5.14 -42.71 13.27
C GLU A 14 4.67 -42.40 14.70
N ILE A 15 5.57 -41.91 15.56
CA ILE A 15 5.28 -41.77 17.00
C ILE A 15 4.18 -40.74 17.29
N SER A 16 4.04 -39.73 16.45
CA SER A 16 2.95 -38.73 16.52
C SER A 16 1.60 -39.37 16.24
N LEU A 17 1.50 -40.21 15.21
CA LEU A 17 0.27 -40.95 14.87
C LEU A 17 -0.11 -41.96 15.96
N GLN A 18 0.90 -42.61 16.56
CA GLN A 18 0.70 -43.52 17.68
C GLN A 18 0.22 -42.81 18.94
N ALA A 19 0.76 -41.61 19.22
CA ALA A 19 0.29 -40.76 20.31
C ALA A 19 -1.18 -40.35 20.12
N VAL A 20 -1.55 -39.94 18.90
CA VAL A 20 -2.95 -39.61 18.55
C VAL A 20 -3.87 -40.81 18.75
N THR A 21 -3.47 -41.99 18.27
CA THR A 21 -4.23 -43.23 18.46
C THR A 21 -4.41 -43.56 19.95
N LYS A 22 -3.39 -43.31 20.78
CA LYS A 22 -3.50 -43.49 22.24
C LYS A 22 -4.50 -42.53 22.88
N VAL A 23 -4.52 -41.28 22.44
CA VAL A 23 -5.46 -40.26 22.96
C VAL A 23 -6.89 -40.58 22.53
N LEU A 24 -7.09 -40.97 21.26
CA LEU A 24 -8.41 -41.30 20.69
C LEU A 24 -9.00 -42.62 21.23
N SER A 25 -8.17 -43.57 21.64
CA SER A 25 -8.63 -44.86 22.20
C SER A 25 -9.14 -44.76 23.64
N VAL A 26 -8.95 -43.62 24.31
CA VAL A 26 -9.40 -43.39 25.69
C VAL A 26 -10.78 -42.70 25.67
N GLN A 27 -11.55 -42.86 26.74
CA GLN A 27 -12.80 -42.13 26.97
C GLN A 27 -12.61 -40.61 26.81
N LYS A 28 -13.58 -39.92 26.19
CA LYS A 28 -13.49 -38.51 25.80
C LYS A 28 -13.15 -37.59 26.99
N GLU A 29 -13.65 -37.90 28.17
CA GLU A 29 -13.44 -37.12 29.40
C GLU A 29 -11.97 -37.15 29.87
N LYS A 30 -11.24 -38.23 29.54
CA LYS A 30 -9.84 -38.42 29.93
C LYS A 30 -8.85 -38.10 28.81
N ALA A 31 -9.32 -37.92 27.57
CA ALA A 31 -8.46 -37.67 26.41
C ALA A 31 -7.51 -36.48 26.61
N LEU A 32 -8.00 -35.36 27.17
CA LEU A 32 -7.19 -34.17 27.45
C LEU A 32 -6.16 -34.40 28.56
N SER A 33 -6.50 -35.15 29.60
CA SER A 33 -5.53 -35.52 30.65
C SER A 33 -4.42 -36.39 30.08
N VAL A 34 -4.78 -37.39 29.26
CA VAL A 34 -3.81 -38.27 28.60
C VAL A 34 -2.91 -37.49 27.65
N LEU A 35 -3.48 -36.56 26.87
CA LEU A 35 -2.70 -35.67 26.01
C LEU A 35 -1.70 -34.85 26.82
N ARG A 36 -2.14 -34.22 27.91
CA ARG A 36 -1.28 -33.47 28.83
C ARG A 36 -0.16 -34.34 29.39
N ASP A 37 -0.50 -35.54 29.87
CA ASP A 37 0.46 -36.44 30.51
C ASP A 37 1.50 -36.96 29.50
N ILE A 38 1.09 -37.22 28.24
CA ILE A 38 1.99 -37.58 27.14
C ILE A 38 2.91 -36.40 26.79
N SER A 39 2.37 -35.19 26.64
CA SER A 39 3.16 -34.00 26.28
C SER A 39 4.17 -33.61 27.36
N GLN A 40 3.80 -33.69 28.64
CA GLN A 40 4.69 -33.33 29.75
C GLN A 40 5.76 -34.40 30.03
N ASN A 41 5.46 -35.67 29.77
CA ASN A 41 6.34 -36.78 30.13
C ASN A 41 6.83 -37.58 28.91
N PHE A 42 6.84 -36.96 27.72
CA PHE A 42 7.06 -37.65 26.44
C PHE A 42 8.29 -38.57 26.42
N PRO A 43 9.49 -38.15 26.86
CA PRO A 43 10.67 -39.02 26.83
C PRO A 43 10.50 -40.33 27.60
N SER A 44 9.70 -40.32 28.68
CA SER A 44 9.44 -41.50 29.50
C SER A 44 8.33 -42.41 28.93
N VAL A 45 7.38 -41.83 28.17
CA VAL A 45 6.21 -42.52 27.63
C VAL A 45 6.45 -43.04 26.21
N ALA A 46 7.42 -42.48 25.48
CA ALA A 46 7.70 -42.77 24.08
C ALA A 46 7.79 -44.27 23.75
N ARG A 47 8.48 -45.08 24.58
CA ARG A 47 8.61 -46.53 24.37
C ARG A 47 7.27 -47.28 24.43
N SER A 48 6.31 -46.77 25.20
CA SER A 48 4.96 -47.35 25.27
C SER A 48 4.13 -47.02 24.04
N LEU A 49 4.41 -45.89 23.38
CA LEU A 49 3.70 -45.43 22.19
C LEU A 49 4.11 -46.22 20.94
N VAL A 50 5.41 -46.57 20.82
CA VAL A 50 5.94 -47.35 19.67
C VAL A 50 5.22 -48.68 19.46
N LYS A 51 4.64 -49.26 20.51
CA LYS A 51 3.93 -50.55 20.45
C LYS A 51 2.49 -50.44 19.94
N ILE A 52 1.98 -49.23 19.76
CA ILE A 52 0.58 -49.00 19.39
C ILE A 52 0.44 -49.14 17.88
N HIS A 53 -0.51 -49.96 17.46
CA HIS A 53 -0.87 -50.10 16.05
C HIS A 53 -1.72 -48.90 15.61
N VAL A 54 -1.41 -48.35 14.44
CA VAL A 54 -2.13 -47.21 13.85
C VAL A 54 -3.00 -47.73 12.71
N GLU A 55 -4.30 -47.48 12.79
CA GLU A 55 -5.24 -47.84 11.73
C GLU A 55 -4.97 -47.02 10.45
N PRO A 56 -5.02 -47.65 9.26
CA PRO A 56 -4.72 -46.97 8.00
C PRO A 56 -5.77 -45.89 7.63
N GLU A 57 -6.99 -46.01 8.14
CA GLU A 57 -8.07 -45.02 7.95
C GLU A 57 -7.73 -43.69 8.63
N LEU A 58 -7.28 -43.75 9.89
CA LEU A 58 -6.85 -42.59 10.66
C LEU A 58 -5.68 -41.86 9.98
N LYS A 59 -4.73 -42.62 9.41
CA LYS A 59 -3.60 -42.05 8.68
C LYS A 59 -4.05 -41.24 7.45
N ARG A 60 -5.07 -41.72 6.72
CA ARG A 60 -5.63 -41.00 5.57
C ARG A 60 -6.36 -39.74 5.99
N GLU A 61 -7.15 -39.81 7.07
CA GLU A 61 -7.88 -38.65 7.61
C GLU A 61 -6.92 -37.52 8.04
N ILE A 62 -5.84 -37.87 8.74
CA ILE A 62 -4.84 -36.89 9.20
C ILE A 62 -4.16 -36.20 8.00
N VAL A 63 -3.76 -36.96 6.98
CA VAL A 63 -3.14 -36.37 5.77
C VAL A 63 -4.13 -35.48 5.01
N TRP A 64 -5.40 -35.87 4.95
CA TRP A 64 -6.43 -35.05 4.32
C TRP A 64 -6.61 -33.71 5.07
N ASN A 65 -6.72 -33.75 6.40
CA ASN A 65 -6.80 -32.56 7.24
C ASN A 65 -5.56 -31.67 7.09
N GLN A 66 -4.35 -32.24 7.07
CA GLN A 66 -3.10 -31.50 6.86
C GLN A 66 -3.11 -30.74 5.53
N ASN A 67 -3.55 -31.38 4.44
CA ASN A 67 -3.64 -30.72 3.14
C ASN A 67 -4.67 -29.58 3.15
N GLN A 68 -5.82 -29.75 3.81
CA GLN A 68 -6.84 -28.71 3.92
C GLN A 68 -6.34 -27.50 4.73
N PHE A 69 -5.67 -27.74 5.86
CA PHE A 69 -5.11 -26.65 6.68
C PHE A 69 -3.95 -25.94 5.99
N TYR A 70 -3.10 -26.66 5.26
CA TYR A 70 -2.03 -26.07 4.48
C TYR A 70 -2.57 -25.17 3.36
N GLN A 71 -3.60 -25.61 2.64
CA GLN A 71 -4.18 -24.81 1.54
C GLN A 71 -4.94 -23.57 2.02
N ASN A 72 -5.69 -23.67 3.12
CA ASN A 72 -6.59 -22.60 3.56
C ASN A 72 -5.96 -21.64 4.58
N LEU A 73 -5.10 -22.15 5.46
CA LEU A 73 -4.53 -21.40 6.59
C LEU A 73 -3.00 -21.29 6.53
N ASN A 74 -2.37 -21.90 5.52
CA ASN A 74 -0.91 -21.97 5.39
C ASN A 74 -0.20 -22.55 6.64
N LEU A 75 -0.88 -23.44 7.36
CA LEU A 75 -0.34 -24.10 8.55
C LEU A 75 0.41 -25.38 8.17
N ALA A 76 1.70 -25.44 8.47
CA ALA A 76 2.50 -26.65 8.29
C ALA A 76 2.27 -27.64 9.44
N THR A 77 2.78 -28.87 9.29
CA THR A 77 2.66 -29.92 10.31
C THR A 77 3.38 -29.62 11.63
N SER A 78 4.31 -28.68 11.63
CA SER A 78 5.03 -28.18 12.80
C SER A 78 4.29 -27.06 13.53
N ASP A 79 3.35 -26.41 12.86
CA ASP A 79 2.85 -25.12 13.30
C ASP A 79 1.63 -25.33 14.21
N THR A 80 1.60 -24.59 15.30
CA THR A 80 0.48 -24.61 16.25
C THR A 80 -0.33 -23.34 16.14
N ALA A 81 -1.62 -23.48 15.85
CA ALA A 81 -2.55 -22.37 15.77
C ALA A 81 -3.64 -22.53 16.84
N LEU A 82 -3.85 -21.48 17.63
CA LEU A 82 -4.98 -21.40 18.55
C LEU A 82 -6.03 -20.47 17.95
N PHE A 83 -7.27 -20.95 17.86
CA PHE A 83 -8.39 -20.13 17.41
C PHE A 83 -9.41 -19.95 18.54
N ILE A 84 -9.79 -18.71 18.84
CA ILE A 84 -10.84 -18.38 19.80
C ILE A 84 -11.96 -17.70 19.03
N ASN A 85 -13.12 -18.37 18.92
CA ASN A 85 -14.27 -17.88 18.15
C ASN A 85 -13.96 -17.50 16.69
N GLY A 86 -12.89 -18.05 16.08
CA GLY A 86 -12.44 -17.74 14.72
C GLY A 86 -11.20 -16.84 14.66
N LEU A 87 -10.88 -16.13 15.74
CA LEU A 87 -9.70 -15.28 15.83
C LEU A 87 -8.44 -16.12 16.01
N TYR A 88 -7.47 -15.93 15.11
CA TYR A 88 -6.16 -16.56 15.20
C TYR A 88 -5.32 -15.91 16.31
N HIS A 89 -4.79 -16.76 17.18
CA HIS A 89 -3.85 -16.42 18.23
C HIS A 89 -2.57 -17.21 18.01
N ASP A 90 -1.47 -16.48 17.84
CA ASP A 90 -0.14 -17.04 17.70
C ASP A 90 0.37 -17.51 19.08
N MET A 91 0.62 -18.81 19.21
CA MET A 91 1.01 -19.40 20.48
C MET A 91 2.42 -19.01 20.92
N ASP A 92 3.28 -18.56 20.00
CA ASP A 92 4.65 -18.15 20.34
C ASP A 92 4.69 -16.76 21.00
N SER A 93 3.69 -15.92 20.71
CA SER A 93 3.60 -14.55 21.22
C SER A 93 2.55 -14.35 22.33
N VAL A 94 1.62 -15.30 22.51
CA VAL A 94 0.52 -15.17 23.46
C VAL A 94 0.89 -15.70 24.86
N ASP A 95 0.84 -14.79 25.84
CA ASP A 95 0.93 -15.10 27.26
C ASP A 95 -0.46 -15.46 27.83
N VAL A 96 -0.49 -16.16 28.96
CA VAL A 96 -1.72 -16.53 29.68
C VAL A 96 -2.53 -15.28 30.06
N PHE A 97 -1.86 -14.18 30.40
CA PHE A 97 -2.55 -12.92 30.72
C PHE A 97 -3.17 -12.27 29.49
N THR A 98 -2.47 -12.25 28.35
CA THR A 98 -3.02 -11.70 27.10
C THR A 98 -4.18 -12.55 26.58
N LEU A 99 -4.11 -13.87 26.74
CA LEU A 99 -5.21 -14.79 26.46
C LEU A 99 -6.44 -14.50 27.32
N LEU A 100 -6.24 -14.31 28.63
CA LEU A 100 -7.34 -14.00 29.55
C LEU A 100 -8.00 -12.66 29.20
N ASP A 101 -7.20 -11.66 28.86
CA ASP A 101 -7.73 -10.36 28.46
C ASP A 101 -8.47 -10.44 27.12
N ALA A 102 -7.94 -11.17 26.13
CA ALA A 102 -8.66 -11.44 24.87
C ALA A 102 -10.00 -12.15 25.12
N MET A 103 -10.03 -13.17 25.99
CA MET A 103 -11.26 -13.86 26.37
C MET A 103 -12.27 -12.94 27.06
N LYS A 104 -11.82 -12.03 27.94
CA LYS A 104 -12.70 -11.04 28.57
C LYS A 104 -13.30 -10.11 27.53
N HIS A 105 -12.48 -9.55 26.64
CA HIS A 105 -12.93 -8.66 25.58
C HIS A 105 -13.96 -9.35 24.69
N GLU A 106 -13.69 -10.58 24.28
CA GLU A 106 -14.61 -11.39 23.48
C GLU A 106 -15.92 -11.67 24.23
N TYR A 107 -15.85 -12.06 25.51
CA TYR A 107 -17.02 -12.25 26.35
C TYR A 107 -17.88 -10.97 26.43
N TYR A 108 -17.26 -9.80 26.61
CA TYR A 108 -17.99 -8.53 26.64
C TYR A 108 -18.65 -8.22 25.29
N THR A 109 -17.96 -8.43 24.18
CA THR A 109 -18.49 -8.20 22.82
C THR A 109 -19.65 -9.14 22.52
N VAL A 110 -19.47 -10.45 22.75
CA VAL A 110 -20.51 -11.46 22.53
C VAL A 110 -21.70 -11.24 23.47
N SER A 111 -21.47 -10.88 24.73
CA SER A 111 -22.56 -10.59 25.68
C SER A 111 -23.37 -9.36 25.28
N LYS A 112 -22.71 -8.30 24.78
CA LYS A 112 -23.39 -7.12 24.22
C LYS A 112 -24.21 -7.50 22.99
N LEU A 113 -23.62 -8.25 22.05
CA LEU A 113 -24.32 -8.74 20.86
C LEU A 113 -25.51 -9.64 21.23
N HIS A 114 -25.33 -10.53 22.21
CA HIS A 114 -26.37 -11.40 22.72
C HIS A 114 -27.54 -10.60 23.30
N THR A 115 -27.25 -9.53 24.04
CA THR A 115 -28.26 -8.62 24.60
C THR A 115 -29.00 -7.86 23.49
N LEU A 116 -28.27 -7.39 22.46
CA LEU A 116 -28.87 -6.67 21.32
C LEU A 116 -29.70 -7.56 20.40
N LEU A 117 -29.32 -8.84 20.27
CA LEU A 117 -29.93 -9.79 19.34
C LEU A 117 -30.88 -10.79 20.02
N ASN A 118 -31.25 -10.55 21.28
CA ASN A 118 -32.15 -11.40 22.07
C ASN A 118 -31.74 -12.90 22.11
N GLY A 119 -30.43 -13.16 22.07
CA GLY A 119 -29.87 -14.51 22.17
C GLY A 119 -29.93 -15.38 20.90
N ASP A 120 -30.20 -14.81 19.73
CA ASP A 120 -30.14 -15.55 18.46
C ASP A 120 -28.68 -15.88 18.06
N GLN A 121 -28.25 -17.09 18.39
CA GLN A 121 -26.90 -17.60 18.14
C GLN A 121 -26.53 -17.64 16.66
N ASP A 122 -27.49 -17.90 15.77
CA ASP A 122 -27.23 -18.02 14.34
C ASP A 122 -26.97 -16.65 13.72
N ARG A 123 -27.64 -15.61 14.21
CA ARG A 123 -27.38 -14.22 13.78
C ARG A 123 -26.02 -13.71 14.24
N ILE A 124 -25.60 -14.06 15.46
CA ILE A 124 -24.27 -13.71 15.98
C ILE A 124 -23.18 -14.35 15.12
N LYS A 125 -23.31 -15.65 14.81
CA LYS A 125 -22.35 -16.35 13.92
C LYS A 125 -22.29 -15.75 12.52
N LYS A 126 -23.45 -15.39 11.94
CA LYS A 126 -23.50 -14.74 10.62
C LYS A 126 -22.86 -13.35 10.61
N LEU A 127 -23.02 -12.59 11.69
CA LEU A 127 -22.39 -11.26 11.83
C LEU A 127 -20.88 -11.36 11.95
N ASN A 128 -20.37 -12.29 12.77
CA ASN A 128 -18.92 -12.52 12.86
C ASN A 128 -18.33 -12.91 11.50
N ALA A 129 -18.97 -13.85 10.79
CA ALA A 129 -18.54 -14.26 9.45
C ALA A 129 -18.69 -13.16 8.38
N ALA A 130 -19.58 -12.17 8.58
CA ALA A 130 -19.70 -11.01 7.70
C ALA A 130 -18.61 -9.97 8.00
N TRP A 131 -18.30 -9.76 9.28
CA TRP A 131 -17.26 -8.84 9.74
C TRP A 131 -15.86 -9.26 9.27
N GLU A 132 -15.52 -10.55 9.41
CA GLU A 132 -14.23 -11.09 8.95
C GLU A 132 -14.01 -10.90 7.44
N ARG A 133 -15.08 -11.09 6.65
CA ARG A 133 -15.04 -10.82 5.19
C ARG A 133 -14.86 -9.34 4.87
N GLY A 134 -15.40 -8.45 5.71
CA GLY A 134 -15.24 -7.01 5.55
C GLY A 134 -13.82 -6.52 5.85
N GLN A 135 -13.12 -7.11 6.84
CA GLN A 135 -11.76 -6.70 7.18
C GLN A 135 -10.71 -7.06 6.11
N GLN A 136 -10.90 -8.16 5.38
CA GLN A 136 -10.03 -8.51 4.24
C GLN A 136 -10.18 -7.54 3.06
N GLN A 137 -11.27 -6.78 3.02
CA GLN A 137 -11.51 -5.72 2.06
C GLN A 137 -11.28 -4.35 2.73
N GLN A 138 -10.05 -4.06 3.15
CA GLN A 138 -9.61 -2.66 3.07
C GLN A 138 -9.62 -2.30 1.58
N LEU A 139 -10.79 -1.89 1.09
CA LEU A 139 -10.92 -1.30 -0.23
C LEU A 139 -10.11 0.00 -0.15
N ASP A 140 -8.93 -0.01 -0.74
CA ASP A 140 -8.21 1.23 -1.00
C ASP A 140 -9.14 2.09 -1.84
N PHE A 141 -9.63 3.17 -1.23
CA PHE A 141 -10.51 4.09 -1.91
C PHE A 141 -9.74 4.76 -3.04
N GLN A 142 -10.26 4.64 -4.26
CA GLN A 142 -9.72 5.29 -5.43
C GLN A 142 -10.48 6.58 -5.70
N ILE A 143 -9.75 7.68 -5.76
CA ILE A 143 -10.26 8.99 -6.14
C ILE A 143 -10.12 9.15 -7.65
N ASP A 144 -11.15 9.66 -8.30
CA ASP A 144 -11.05 10.00 -9.72
C ASP A 144 -10.09 11.17 -9.92
N ILE A 145 -8.99 10.90 -10.61
CA ILE A 145 -7.92 11.87 -10.91
C ILE A 145 -8.08 12.54 -12.27
N ARG A 146 -9.13 12.22 -13.04
CA ARG A 146 -9.39 12.78 -14.38
C ARG A 146 -10.02 14.17 -14.30
N ASP A 147 -9.31 15.09 -13.66
CA ASP A 147 -9.74 16.48 -13.50
C ASP A 147 -8.80 17.44 -14.25
N ALA A 148 -9.34 18.57 -14.71
CA ALA A 148 -8.57 19.63 -15.35
C ALA A 148 -7.64 20.37 -14.38
N SER A 149 -7.82 20.19 -13.07
CA SER A 149 -6.92 20.70 -12.03
C SER A 149 -5.55 20.01 -12.02
N VAL A 150 -5.45 18.78 -12.55
CA VAL A 150 -4.21 18.01 -12.57
C VAL A 150 -3.34 18.46 -13.75
N LEU A 151 -2.22 19.11 -13.43
CA LEU A 151 -1.23 19.56 -14.41
C LEU A 151 -0.23 18.44 -14.68
N TYR A 152 -0.41 17.72 -15.79
CA TYR A 152 0.50 16.65 -16.19
C TYR A 152 1.80 17.18 -16.79
N ILE A 153 2.92 16.66 -16.30
CA ILE A 153 4.27 17.06 -16.71
C ILE A 153 4.71 16.31 -17.97
N ASN A 154 4.36 15.03 -18.05
CA ASN A 154 4.75 14.13 -19.12
C ASN A 154 3.54 13.35 -19.67
N ASP A 155 3.72 12.79 -20.86
CA ASP A 155 2.81 11.86 -21.49
C ASP A 155 3.60 10.69 -22.09
N ILE A 156 3.47 9.51 -21.50
CA ILE A 156 4.27 8.33 -21.88
C ILE A 156 3.92 7.89 -23.30
N GLU A 157 2.69 8.12 -23.74
CA GLU A 157 2.23 7.70 -25.06
C GLU A 157 2.71 8.64 -26.15
N ASN A 158 2.68 9.95 -25.90
CA ASN A 158 2.91 10.95 -26.94
C ASN A 158 4.34 11.51 -26.95
N ASP A 159 5.04 11.54 -25.80
CA ASP A 159 6.33 12.22 -25.73
C ASP A 159 7.44 11.49 -26.50
N ARG A 160 8.29 12.28 -27.14
CA ARG A 160 9.42 11.78 -27.95
C ARG A 160 10.40 10.95 -27.12
N MET A 161 10.51 11.22 -25.82
CA MET A 161 11.42 10.55 -24.90
C MET A 161 11.13 9.04 -24.78
N TYR A 162 9.87 8.63 -24.89
CA TYR A 162 9.41 7.25 -24.71
C TYR A 162 9.22 6.49 -26.04
N ARG A 163 9.60 7.09 -27.17
CA ARG A 163 9.40 6.49 -28.50
C ARG A 163 10.10 5.13 -28.68
N SER A 164 11.17 4.87 -27.93
CA SER A 164 11.88 3.59 -27.97
C SER A 164 11.15 2.46 -27.26
N TRP A 165 10.12 2.77 -26.47
CA TRP A 165 9.38 1.79 -25.69
C TRP A 165 8.31 1.10 -26.53
N PRO A 166 8.05 -0.20 -26.30
CA PRO A 166 6.99 -0.92 -26.99
C PRO A 166 5.60 -0.45 -26.53
N SER A 167 4.64 -0.41 -27.45
CA SER A 167 3.27 0.07 -27.18
C SER A 167 2.28 -1.04 -26.82
N SER A 168 2.65 -2.32 -26.99
CA SER A 168 1.75 -3.44 -26.71
C SER A 168 1.78 -3.83 -25.24
N LEU A 169 0.61 -4.01 -24.64
CA LEU A 169 0.43 -4.44 -23.26
C LEU A 169 0.86 -5.90 -23.04
N GLN A 170 0.94 -6.70 -24.10
CA GLN A 170 1.44 -8.08 -24.00
C GLN A 170 2.89 -8.15 -23.50
N GLU A 171 3.67 -7.07 -23.66
CA GLU A 171 5.01 -6.95 -23.11
C GLU A 171 5.04 -7.00 -21.56
N MET A 172 3.91 -6.70 -20.90
CA MET A 172 3.77 -6.89 -19.45
C MET A 172 3.94 -8.34 -19.01
N LEU A 173 3.57 -9.30 -19.87
CA LEU A 173 3.55 -10.72 -19.55
C LEU A 173 4.91 -11.41 -19.75
N ARG A 174 5.87 -10.76 -20.42
CA ARG A 174 7.20 -11.36 -20.63
C ARG A 174 7.90 -11.58 -19.30
N PRO A 175 8.66 -12.63 -19.03
CA PRO A 175 9.38 -12.76 -17.76
C PRO A 175 10.36 -11.60 -17.51
N THR A 176 10.45 -11.07 -16.28
CA THR A 176 11.47 -10.10 -15.84
C THR A 176 11.98 -10.46 -14.46
N TYR A 177 13.13 -9.91 -14.08
CA TYR A 177 13.64 -10.05 -12.72
C TYR A 177 12.78 -9.24 -11.73
N PRO A 178 12.45 -9.81 -10.56
CA PRO A 178 11.72 -9.09 -9.52
C PRO A 178 12.39 -7.75 -9.18
N GLY A 179 11.59 -6.69 -9.05
CA GLY A 179 12.07 -5.33 -8.72
C GLY A 179 12.43 -4.45 -9.92
N ILE A 180 12.45 -4.99 -11.15
CA ILE A 180 12.66 -4.19 -12.36
C ILE A 180 11.31 -3.75 -12.92
N LEU A 181 11.11 -2.42 -13.02
CA LEU A 181 9.95 -1.84 -13.69
C LEU A 181 9.99 -2.11 -15.19
N ARG A 182 8.81 -2.34 -15.78
CA ARG A 182 8.69 -2.51 -17.24
C ARG A 182 8.45 -1.18 -17.92
N ASN A 183 9.20 -0.97 -18.98
CA ASN A 183 9.07 0.19 -19.82
C ASN A 183 8.09 -0.13 -20.95
N ILE A 184 6.87 0.40 -20.84
CA ILE A 184 5.82 0.26 -21.85
C ILE A 184 5.31 1.65 -22.17
N ARG A 185 5.12 1.92 -23.46
CA ARG A 185 4.68 3.20 -23.98
C ARG A 185 3.16 3.38 -23.81
N ARG A 186 2.68 3.27 -22.57
CA ARG A 186 1.27 3.39 -22.18
C ARG A 186 1.13 4.13 -20.86
N ASN A 187 0.08 4.95 -20.74
CA ASN A 187 -0.23 5.69 -19.52
C ASN A 187 -0.92 4.78 -18.50
N MET A 188 -0.16 3.91 -17.84
CA MET A 188 -0.69 2.94 -16.88
C MET A 188 -0.70 3.43 -15.44
N TYR A 189 0.25 4.32 -15.12
CA TYR A 189 0.63 4.67 -13.76
C TYR A 189 0.60 6.19 -13.65
N HIS A 190 -0.36 6.72 -12.93
CA HIS A 190 -0.54 8.15 -12.72
C HIS A 190 -0.17 8.49 -11.27
N LEU A 191 0.94 9.20 -11.11
CA LEU A 191 1.36 9.77 -9.84
C LEU A 191 0.88 11.22 -9.78
N VAL A 192 -0.14 11.49 -8.98
CA VAL A 192 -0.68 12.84 -8.77
C VAL A 192 -0.22 13.34 -7.41
N LEU A 193 0.53 14.44 -7.42
CA LEU A 193 1.05 15.11 -6.22
C LEU A 193 0.20 16.33 -5.93
N ILE A 194 -0.40 16.37 -4.74
CA ILE A 194 -1.07 17.54 -4.20
C ILE A 194 -0.08 18.23 -3.28
N ILE A 195 0.36 19.42 -3.64
CA ILE A 195 1.46 20.08 -2.93
C ILE A 195 1.29 21.60 -2.92
N ASP A 196 1.73 22.20 -1.82
CA ASP A 196 2.06 23.63 -1.79
C ASP A 196 3.56 23.77 -2.04
N PRO A 197 4.00 24.34 -3.18
CA PRO A 197 5.39 24.47 -3.55
C PRO A 197 6.16 25.47 -2.69
N SER A 198 5.47 26.32 -1.91
CA SER A 198 6.12 27.25 -0.99
C SER A 198 6.63 26.58 0.29
N ARG A 199 6.04 25.45 0.66
CA ARG A 199 6.28 24.75 1.92
C ARG A 199 7.46 23.81 1.80
N LYS A 200 8.37 23.85 2.79
CA LYS A 200 9.53 22.95 2.84
C LYS A 200 9.18 21.47 2.82
N GLU A 201 8.00 21.12 3.34
CA GLU A 201 7.52 19.74 3.40
C GLU A 201 7.32 19.13 2.00
N SER A 202 7.09 19.97 0.98
CA SER A 202 6.84 19.54 -0.41
C SER A 202 8.10 19.44 -1.26
N PHE A 203 9.24 19.97 -0.80
CA PHE A 203 10.45 20.12 -1.62
C PHE A 203 11.01 18.78 -2.07
N ASP A 204 11.02 17.79 -1.19
CA ASP A 204 11.57 16.47 -1.50
C ASP A 204 10.70 15.72 -2.52
N MET A 205 9.38 15.87 -2.44
CA MET A 205 8.45 15.29 -3.42
C MET A 205 8.62 15.92 -4.81
N LEU A 206 8.84 17.24 -4.88
CA LEU A 206 9.12 17.93 -6.14
C LEU A 206 10.45 17.48 -6.76
N ARG A 207 11.51 17.32 -5.95
CA ARG A 207 12.79 16.77 -6.41
C ARG A 207 12.64 15.33 -6.89
N MET A 208 11.84 14.52 -6.19
CA MET A 208 11.59 13.14 -6.62
C MET A 208 10.78 13.09 -7.92
N ALA A 209 9.80 13.97 -8.10
CA ALA A 209 9.07 14.09 -9.36
C ALA A 209 10.03 14.41 -10.53
N GLU A 210 10.98 15.32 -10.34
CA GLU A 210 12.01 15.61 -11.34
C GLU A 210 12.91 14.40 -11.59
N SER A 211 13.34 13.71 -10.53
CA SER A 211 14.14 12.48 -10.62
C SER A 211 13.44 11.39 -11.45
N PHE A 212 12.15 11.11 -11.21
CA PHE A 212 11.38 10.13 -11.96
C PHE A 212 11.30 10.47 -13.45
N TYR A 213 11.14 11.75 -13.80
CA TYR A 213 11.13 12.19 -15.19
C TYR A 213 12.51 11.99 -15.84
N ILE A 214 13.60 12.42 -15.19
CA ILE A 214 14.98 12.30 -15.71
C ILE A 214 15.37 10.83 -15.93
N HIS A 215 15.03 9.96 -14.97
CA HIS A 215 15.33 8.53 -15.03
C HIS A 215 14.36 7.72 -15.91
N LYS A 216 13.40 8.39 -16.56
CA LYS A 216 12.40 7.77 -17.44
C LYS A 216 11.64 6.66 -16.73
N ALA A 217 11.21 6.90 -15.48
CA ALA A 217 10.30 6.00 -14.80
C ALA A 217 9.01 5.87 -15.64
N PRO A 218 8.37 4.68 -15.70
CA PRO A 218 7.13 4.47 -16.44
C PRO A 218 5.93 5.05 -15.68
N VAL A 219 6.02 6.29 -15.22
CA VAL A 219 5.00 6.97 -14.42
C VAL A 219 4.67 8.31 -15.06
N ARG A 220 3.37 8.58 -15.20
CA ARG A 220 2.84 9.88 -15.61
C ARG A 220 2.64 10.75 -14.38
N ILE A 221 3.39 11.84 -14.32
CA ILE A 221 3.46 12.72 -13.16
C ILE A 221 2.48 13.87 -13.37
N GLY A 222 1.59 14.08 -12.41
CA GLY A 222 0.66 15.20 -12.35
C GLY A 222 0.86 16.00 -11.07
N LEU A 223 0.71 17.32 -11.15
CA LEU A 223 0.77 18.24 -10.02
C LEU A 223 -0.57 18.92 -9.82
N VAL A 224 -1.00 19.03 -8.57
CA VAL A 224 -2.12 19.84 -8.13
C VAL A 224 -1.60 20.80 -7.07
N PHE A 225 -1.72 22.09 -7.35
CA PHE A 225 -1.24 23.14 -6.46
C PHE A 225 -2.28 23.44 -5.37
N ASP A 226 -1.94 23.16 -4.11
CA ASP A 226 -2.71 23.59 -2.92
C ASP A 226 -2.22 24.98 -2.50
N VAL A 227 -2.77 26.01 -3.16
CA VAL A 227 -2.37 27.42 -2.97
C VAL A 227 -3.53 28.25 -2.45
N ASN A 228 -3.22 29.44 -1.91
CA ASN A 228 -4.21 30.33 -1.35
C ASN A 228 -5.27 30.76 -2.38
N ASN A 229 -6.55 30.52 -2.09
CA ASN A 229 -7.68 30.77 -2.98
C ASN A 229 -8.10 32.26 -3.09
N ASN A 230 -7.54 33.15 -2.25
CA ASN A 230 -7.96 34.54 -2.28
C ASN A 230 -7.47 35.27 -3.55
N GLN A 231 -8.41 35.72 -4.39
CA GLN A 231 -8.11 36.38 -5.66
C GLN A 231 -7.37 37.71 -5.52
N THR A 232 -7.43 38.37 -4.36
CA THR A 232 -6.74 39.64 -4.14
C THR A 232 -5.24 39.48 -3.86
N ILE A 233 -4.79 38.25 -3.63
CA ILE A 233 -3.39 37.94 -3.34
C ILE A 233 -2.70 37.62 -4.66
N THR A 234 -1.61 38.35 -4.93
CA THR A 234 -0.78 38.22 -6.13
C THR A 234 0.47 37.39 -5.86
N GLY A 235 1.17 36.95 -6.92
CA GLY A 235 2.47 36.29 -6.79
C GLY A 235 3.55 37.13 -6.10
N TYR A 236 3.38 38.45 -5.96
CA TYR A 236 4.27 39.27 -5.13
C TYR A 236 4.05 39.09 -3.62
N GLN A 237 2.85 38.67 -3.22
CA GLN A 237 2.47 38.54 -1.81
C GLN A 237 2.60 37.11 -1.30
N ASP A 238 2.33 36.12 -2.15
CA ASP A 238 2.31 34.70 -1.78
C ASP A 238 3.19 33.86 -2.73
N ALA A 239 4.09 33.09 -2.12
CA ALA A 239 5.07 32.29 -2.86
C ALA A 239 4.41 31.10 -3.58
N GLY A 240 3.34 30.52 -3.03
CA GLY A 240 2.62 29.42 -3.67
C GLY A 240 1.93 29.89 -4.96
N VAL A 241 1.27 31.05 -4.89
CA VAL A 241 0.67 31.71 -6.06
C VAL A 241 1.73 32.08 -7.10
N ALA A 242 2.87 32.63 -6.66
CA ALA A 242 3.98 32.94 -7.57
C ALA A 242 4.52 31.69 -8.28
N CYS A 243 4.66 30.56 -7.58
CA CYS A 243 5.06 29.30 -8.19
C CYS A 243 4.04 28.82 -9.24
N LEU A 244 2.74 28.93 -8.97
CA LEU A 244 1.69 28.54 -9.92
C LEU A 244 1.73 29.41 -11.19
N GLU A 245 1.81 30.74 -11.03
CA GLU A 245 1.87 31.69 -12.15
C GLU A 245 3.13 31.49 -12.99
N ALA A 246 4.28 31.34 -12.33
CA ALA A 246 5.55 31.04 -13.00
C ALA A 246 5.51 29.69 -13.73
N TYR A 247 4.90 28.68 -13.12
CA TYR A 247 4.74 27.36 -13.73
C TYR A 247 3.90 27.45 -15.02
N ASN A 248 2.75 28.13 -14.95
CA ASN A 248 1.86 28.32 -16.08
C ASN A 248 2.53 29.10 -17.22
N TYR A 249 3.28 30.16 -16.89
CA TYR A 249 4.03 30.94 -17.88
C TYR A 249 5.06 30.08 -18.63
N ILE A 250 5.93 29.38 -17.88
CA ILE A 250 7.02 28.59 -18.46
C ILE A 250 6.46 27.39 -19.23
N SER A 251 5.38 26.77 -18.73
CA SER A 251 4.72 25.65 -19.38
C SER A 251 4.16 26.04 -20.76
N GLN A 252 3.55 27.23 -20.87
CA GLN A 252 3.02 27.74 -22.15
C GLN A 252 4.12 28.16 -23.13
N GLN A 253 5.21 28.76 -22.65
CA GLN A 253 6.29 29.25 -23.51
C GLN A 253 7.23 28.14 -23.99
N LYS A 254 7.43 27.12 -23.17
CA LYS A 254 8.43 26.08 -23.41
C LYS A 254 7.86 24.67 -23.22
N SER A 255 7.93 24.14 -21.99
CA SER A 255 7.44 22.81 -21.66
C SER A 255 7.08 22.69 -20.18
N PRO A 256 6.12 21.81 -19.83
CA PRO A 256 5.77 21.54 -18.43
C PRO A 256 6.95 21.04 -17.58
N TYR A 257 7.88 20.30 -18.18
CA TYR A 257 9.10 19.86 -17.50
C TYR A 257 10.03 21.03 -17.13
N GLU A 258 10.25 21.98 -18.05
CA GLU A 258 11.07 23.15 -17.74
C GLU A 258 10.46 24.01 -16.63
N ALA A 259 9.13 24.01 -16.52
CA ALA A 259 8.41 24.66 -15.43
C ALA A 259 8.64 23.96 -14.08
N LEU A 260 8.61 22.61 -14.04
CA LEU A 260 8.99 21.85 -12.85
C LEU A 260 10.45 22.11 -12.46
N SER A 261 11.36 22.04 -13.43
CA SER A 261 12.80 22.25 -13.22
C SER A 261 13.11 23.67 -12.73
N PHE A 262 12.33 24.67 -13.16
CA PHE A 262 12.41 26.01 -12.60
C PHE A 262 12.08 26.05 -11.11
N ILE A 263 11.01 25.36 -10.67
CA ILE A 263 10.62 25.31 -9.26
C ILE A 263 11.69 24.58 -8.45
N THR A 264 12.23 23.47 -8.94
CA THR A 264 13.27 22.71 -8.23
C THR A 264 14.59 23.48 -8.14
N ASP A 265 14.95 24.26 -9.16
CA ASP A 265 16.10 25.19 -9.12
C ASP A 265 15.92 26.29 -8.06
N VAL A 266 14.73 26.89 -7.97
CA VAL A 266 14.41 27.89 -6.92
C VAL A 266 14.54 27.26 -5.53
N ILE A 267 13.99 26.06 -5.36
CA ILE A 267 14.09 25.29 -4.11
C ILE A 267 15.55 24.99 -3.77
N ALA A 268 16.37 24.60 -4.76
CA ALA A 268 17.79 24.33 -4.56
C ALA A 268 18.55 25.59 -4.12
N TYR A 269 18.25 26.74 -4.76
CA TYR A 269 18.81 28.03 -4.38
C TYR A 269 18.42 28.43 -2.94
N ALA A 270 17.14 28.36 -2.58
CA ALA A 270 16.67 28.69 -1.24
C ALA A 270 17.25 27.77 -0.17
N THR A 271 17.26 26.45 -0.43
CA THR A 271 17.80 25.44 0.49
C THR A 271 19.31 25.62 0.73
N SER A 272 20.06 26.10 -0.27
CA SER A 272 21.49 26.37 -0.13
C SER A 272 21.82 27.49 0.86
N GLN A 273 20.88 28.41 1.09
CA GLN A 273 21.04 29.52 2.04
C GLN A 273 20.54 29.15 3.43
N SER A 274 19.33 28.57 3.50
CA SER A 274 18.72 28.09 4.75
C SER A 274 17.55 27.17 4.46
N VAL A 275 17.31 26.14 5.27
CA VAL A 275 16.11 25.30 5.16
C VAL A 275 14.92 26.07 5.72
N ARG A 276 14.27 26.87 4.86
CA ARG A 276 13.08 27.66 5.15
C ARG A 276 12.02 27.47 4.07
N ASP A 277 10.79 27.88 4.37
CA ASP A 277 9.72 28.01 3.37
C ASP A 277 10.12 29.09 2.35
N LEU A 278 9.68 28.95 1.09
CA LEU A 278 9.99 29.90 0.03
C LEU A 278 9.32 31.25 0.29
N GLU A 279 10.06 32.33 0.06
CA GLU A 279 9.49 33.67 0.01
C GLU A 279 9.23 34.10 -1.45
N PRO A 280 8.23 34.99 -1.67
CA PRO A 280 7.93 35.50 -3.01
C PRO A 280 9.15 36.09 -3.73
N ASP A 281 10.02 36.77 -2.96
CA ASP A 281 11.23 37.40 -3.48
C ASP A 281 12.21 36.38 -4.09
N ASP A 282 12.30 35.16 -3.56
CA ASP A 282 13.19 34.13 -4.10
C ASP A 282 12.77 33.73 -5.52
N ILE A 283 11.45 33.58 -5.71
CA ILE A 283 10.84 33.17 -6.98
C ILE A 283 10.95 34.30 -7.99
N VAL A 284 10.58 35.52 -7.60
CA VAL A 284 10.61 36.71 -8.47
C VAL A 284 12.04 37.03 -8.91
N ASN A 285 13.02 36.98 -8.00
CA ASN A 285 14.42 37.25 -8.33
C ASN A 285 14.99 36.18 -9.25
N HIS A 286 14.69 34.90 -8.99
CA HIS A 286 15.13 33.82 -9.86
C HIS A 286 14.47 33.90 -11.24
N PHE A 287 13.17 34.23 -11.29
CA PHE A 287 12.44 34.48 -12.54
C PHE A 287 13.08 35.62 -13.34
N LYS A 288 13.34 36.78 -12.72
CA LYS A 288 14.00 37.94 -13.34
C LYS A 288 15.43 37.67 -13.82
N SER A 289 16.09 36.64 -13.28
CA SER A 289 17.43 36.24 -13.72
C SER A 289 17.41 35.37 -14.97
N LYS A 290 16.40 34.49 -15.10
CA LYS A 290 16.20 33.61 -16.25
C LYS A 290 15.37 34.26 -17.38
N ILE A 291 14.49 35.19 -17.04
CA ILE A 291 13.47 35.79 -17.92
C ILE A 291 13.55 37.33 -17.83
N SER A 292 13.18 38.04 -18.90
CA SER A 292 13.28 39.50 -18.99
C SER A 292 12.42 40.21 -17.92
N LYS A 293 12.97 41.29 -17.33
CA LYS A 293 12.32 42.05 -16.24
C LYS A 293 10.93 42.61 -16.57
N SER A 294 10.64 42.91 -17.84
CA SER A 294 9.34 43.43 -18.26
C SER A 294 8.22 42.38 -18.16
N GLU A 295 8.56 41.10 -18.31
CA GLU A 295 7.56 40.01 -18.29
C GLU A 295 7.19 39.60 -16.85
N ALA A 296 8.01 39.97 -15.85
CA ALA A 296 7.74 39.65 -14.45
C ALA A 296 6.50 40.38 -13.91
N ASP A 297 6.31 41.65 -14.28
CA ASP A 297 5.14 42.43 -13.83
C ASP A 297 3.85 41.94 -14.51
N ASP A 298 3.93 41.44 -15.74
CA ASP A 298 2.80 40.85 -16.46
C ASP A 298 2.39 39.48 -15.90
N VAL A 299 3.35 38.72 -15.34
CA VAL A 299 3.13 37.37 -14.80
C VAL A 299 2.66 37.38 -13.34
N PHE A 300 3.21 38.25 -12.49
CA PHE A 300 2.93 38.28 -11.05
C PHE A 300 1.97 39.41 -10.62
N GLY A 301 1.49 40.22 -11.56
CA GLY A 301 0.61 41.36 -11.31
C GLY A 301 -0.85 40.99 -10.96
N GLU A 302 -1.64 41.98 -10.55
CA GLU A 302 -3.06 41.80 -10.16
C GLU A 302 -3.95 41.30 -11.31
N ASP A 303 -3.62 41.66 -12.55
CA ASP A 303 -4.32 41.24 -13.77
C ASP A 303 -3.58 40.12 -14.52
N SER A 304 -2.87 39.24 -13.81
CA SER A 304 -2.11 38.16 -14.44
C SER A 304 -3.02 37.21 -15.21
N SER A 305 -2.75 37.07 -16.51
CA SER A 305 -3.39 36.05 -17.35
C SER A 305 -2.96 34.62 -17.03
N TYR A 306 -1.96 34.46 -16.15
CA TYR A 306 -1.34 33.18 -15.80
C TYR A 306 -1.82 32.60 -14.46
N ASP A 307 -2.73 33.28 -13.76
CA ASP A 307 -3.52 32.73 -12.65
C ASP A 307 -4.61 31.77 -13.15
N ILE A 308 -4.18 30.74 -13.88
CA ILE A 308 -5.03 29.70 -14.45
C ILE A 308 -4.94 28.47 -13.54
N GLY A 309 -6.09 27.87 -13.23
CA GLY A 309 -6.15 26.62 -12.48
C GLY A 309 -6.30 26.79 -10.98
N ARG A 310 -6.04 27.97 -10.39
CA ARG A 310 -6.19 28.19 -8.94
C ARG A 310 -7.58 27.83 -8.40
N LYS A 311 -8.64 28.28 -9.06
CA LYS A 311 -10.03 27.91 -8.72
C LYS A 311 -10.34 26.44 -8.96
N LEU A 312 -9.78 25.86 -10.02
CA LEU A 312 -10.00 24.45 -10.39
C LEU A 312 -9.32 23.51 -9.38
N SER A 313 -8.08 23.79 -9.03
CA SER A 313 -7.36 23.10 -7.95
C SER A 313 -8.12 23.19 -6.65
N ARG A 314 -8.66 24.36 -6.30
CA ARG A 314 -9.45 24.51 -5.08
C ARG A 314 -10.73 23.69 -5.09
N ASP A 315 -11.51 23.73 -6.16
CA ASP A 315 -12.73 22.91 -6.31
C ASP A 315 -12.42 21.41 -6.20
N PHE A 316 -11.32 20.97 -6.82
CA PHE A 316 -10.87 19.59 -6.72
C PHE A 316 -10.50 19.20 -5.28
N LEU A 317 -9.79 20.05 -4.55
CA LEU A 317 -9.42 19.81 -3.15
C LEU A 317 -10.65 19.79 -2.22
N ASP A 318 -11.58 20.74 -2.40
CA ASP A 318 -12.83 20.80 -1.64
C ASP A 318 -13.69 19.54 -1.88
N ARG A 319 -13.74 19.05 -3.14
CA ARG A 319 -14.51 17.85 -3.51
C ARG A 319 -13.89 16.55 -2.99
N THR A 320 -12.56 16.47 -2.99
CA THR A 320 -11.83 15.27 -2.56
C THR A 320 -11.57 15.24 -1.05
N GLY A 321 -11.70 16.39 -0.37
CA GLY A 321 -11.40 16.54 1.06
C GLY A 321 -9.90 16.42 1.36
N LEU A 322 -9.05 16.58 0.35
CA LEU A 322 -7.59 16.43 0.44
C LEU A 322 -6.89 17.74 0.77
N GLU A 323 -7.50 18.53 1.65
CA GLU A 323 -6.93 19.79 2.11
C GLU A 323 -5.73 19.55 3.03
N HIS A 324 -4.83 20.53 3.04
CA HIS A 324 -3.71 20.65 3.97
C HIS A 324 -2.62 19.59 3.80
N GLY A 325 -1.54 20.03 3.16
CA GLY A 325 -0.25 19.38 3.18
C GLY A 325 0.07 18.58 1.92
N PRO A 326 1.34 18.15 1.80
CA PRO A 326 1.73 17.32 0.69
C PRO A 326 1.01 15.98 0.76
N LYS A 327 0.35 15.58 -0.31
CA LYS A 327 -0.26 14.26 -0.48
C LYS A 327 0.11 13.71 -1.85
N ALA A 328 0.20 12.40 -1.94
CA ALA A 328 0.47 11.72 -3.20
C ALA A 328 -0.56 10.63 -3.45
N MET A 329 -0.99 10.52 -4.70
CA MET A 329 -1.92 9.50 -5.15
C MET A 329 -1.29 8.71 -6.30
N MET A 330 -1.51 7.40 -6.30
CA MET A 330 -1.10 6.50 -7.36
C MET A 330 -2.34 5.85 -7.98
N ASN A 331 -2.69 6.21 -9.21
CA ASN A 331 -3.95 5.81 -9.87
C ASN A 331 -5.18 6.03 -8.96
N GLY A 332 -5.23 7.19 -8.30
CA GLY A 332 -6.32 7.55 -7.38
C GLY A 332 -6.22 6.97 -5.97
N VAL A 333 -5.31 6.03 -5.69
CA VAL A 333 -5.08 5.51 -4.34
C VAL A 333 -4.14 6.43 -3.57
N LEU A 334 -4.54 6.89 -2.39
CA LEU A 334 -3.72 7.72 -1.52
C LEU A 334 -2.55 6.92 -0.92
N LEU A 335 -1.35 7.49 -1.01
CA LEU A 335 -0.19 7.01 -0.26
C LEU A 335 -0.30 7.42 1.21
N LYS A 336 0.21 6.58 2.11
CA LYS A 336 0.24 6.88 3.55
C LYS A 336 1.18 8.05 3.83
N ASP A 337 0.82 8.91 4.78
CA ASP A 337 1.64 10.06 5.19
C ASP A 337 3.06 9.67 5.61
N THR A 338 3.23 8.48 6.19
CA THR A 338 4.53 7.92 6.58
C THR A 338 5.46 7.67 5.39
N HIS A 339 4.91 7.50 4.20
CA HIS A 339 5.65 7.24 2.98
C HIS A 339 5.98 8.52 2.21
N LEU A 340 5.56 9.71 2.68
CA LEU A 340 5.79 10.97 1.96
C LEU A 340 7.16 11.60 2.23
N GLN A 341 7.99 10.98 3.07
CA GLN A 341 9.38 11.40 3.29
C GLN A 341 10.31 10.90 2.17
N ALA A 342 11.33 11.68 1.82
CA ALA A 342 12.24 11.42 0.70
C ALA A 342 12.75 9.96 0.62
N ASP A 343 13.21 9.42 1.75
CA ASP A 343 13.83 8.09 1.81
C ASP A 343 12.83 6.95 1.54
N TYR A 344 11.56 7.15 1.88
CA TYR A 344 10.51 6.12 1.75
C TYR A 344 9.59 6.35 0.56
N PHE A 345 9.58 7.55 0.00
CA PHE A 345 8.66 7.92 -1.07
C PHE A 345 8.96 7.18 -2.37
N GLU A 346 10.24 7.03 -2.73
CA GLU A 346 10.64 6.24 -3.89
C GLU A 346 10.21 4.77 -3.73
N GLU A 347 10.55 4.16 -2.60
CA GLU A 347 10.19 2.77 -2.31
C GLU A 347 8.67 2.56 -2.30
N ALA A 348 7.90 3.51 -1.75
CA ALA A 348 6.45 3.44 -1.71
C ALA A 348 5.82 3.51 -3.10
N VAL A 349 6.28 4.45 -3.95
CA VAL A 349 5.82 4.55 -5.35
C VAL A 349 6.17 3.27 -6.11
N LEU A 350 7.40 2.76 -5.97
CA LEU A 350 7.82 1.51 -6.62
C LEU A 350 7.00 0.31 -6.14
N SER A 351 6.75 0.20 -4.84
CA SER A 351 5.92 -0.87 -4.25
C SER A 351 4.49 -0.84 -4.80
N GLU A 352 3.89 0.34 -4.90
CA GLU A 352 2.55 0.51 -5.48
C GLU A 352 2.51 0.18 -6.97
N ILE A 353 3.52 0.59 -7.75
CA ILE A 353 3.64 0.19 -9.16
C ILE A 353 3.70 -1.33 -9.28
N MET A 354 4.49 -2.00 -8.45
CA MET A 354 4.60 -3.46 -8.47
C MET A 354 3.29 -4.16 -8.08
N ARG A 355 2.58 -3.61 -7.09
CA ARG A 355 1.27 -4.08 -6.66
C ARG A 355 0.25 -4.00 -7.80
N GLN A 356 0.13 -2.83 -8.43
CA GLN A 356 -0.79 -2.59 -9.54
C GLN A 356 -0.38 -3.35 -10.82
N SER A 357 0.93 -3.46 -11.10
CA SER A 357 1.47 -4.27 -12.20
C SER A 357 0.95 -5.70 -12.16
N SER A 358 0.87 -6.30 -10.96
CA SER A 358 0.39 -7.67 -10.79
C SER A 358 -1.11 -7.82 -11.12
N GLN A 359 -1.89 -6.76 -10.89
CA GLN A 359 -3.32 -6.72 -11.22
C GLN A 359 -3.49 -6.56 -12.74
N PHE A 360 -2.79 -5.61 -13.36
CA PHE A 360 -2.78 -5.43 -14.81
C PHE A 360 -2.33 -6.69 -15.56
N GLN A 361 -1.27 -7.37 -15.10
CA GLN A 361 -0.81 -8.63 -15.70
C GLN A 361 -1.90 -9.71 -15.69
N LYS A 362 -2.64 -9.84 -14.58
CA LYS A 362 -3.76 -10.79 -14.49
C LYS A 362 -4.89 -10.43 -15.46
N ALA A 363 -5.22 -9.14 -15.58
CA ALA A 363 -6.26 -8.66 -16.48
C ALA A 363 -5.88 -8.86 -17.95
N ILE A 364 -4.66 -8.51 -18.34
CA ILE A 364 -4.12 -8.72 -19.69
C ILE A 364 -4.08 -10.22 -20.02
N TYR A 365 -3.67 -11.07 -19.08
CA TYR A 365 -3.64 -12.52 -19.28
C TYR A 365 -5.05 -13.11 -19.52
N LYS A 366 -6.06 -12.57 -18.86
CA LYS A 366 -7.47 -12.94 -19.06
C LYS A 366 -8.12 -12.28 -20.28
N ALA A 367 -7.39 -11.41 -20.99
CA ALA A 367 -7.90 -10.58 -22.07
C ALA A 367 -9.07 -9.67 -21.64
N GLU A 368 -9.08 -9.21 -20.38
CA GLU A 368 -10.03 -8.21 -19.87
C GLU A 368 -9.64 -6.78 -20.32
N VAL A 369 -8.34 -6.53 -20.53
CA VAL A 369 -7.80 -5.25 -21.03
C VAL A 369 -7.06 -5.51 -22.33
N THR A 370 -7.38 -4.72 -23.36
CA THR A 370 -6.76 -4.78 -24.68
C THR A 370 -5.91 -3.55 -24.98
N ASP A 371 -5.13 -3.58 -26.07
CA ASP A 371 -4.24 -2.48 -26.45
C ASP A 371 -5.01 -1.19 -26.87
N ASP A 372 -6.32 -1.28 -27.10
CA ASP A 372 -7.19 -0.16 -27.50
C ASP A 372 -7.93 0.49 -26.32
N ASP A 373 -7.92 -0.14 -25.14
CA ASP A 373 -8.61 0.35 -23.95
C ASP A 373 -7.76 1.41 -23.22
N ASP A 374 -8.42 2.40 -22.63
CA ASP A 374 -7.76 3.33 -21.72
C ASP A 374 -7.61 2.67 -20.34
N ILE A 375 -6.36 2.50 -19.93
CA ILE A 375 -5.98 1.79 -18.70
C ILE A 375 -6.40 2.56 -17.46
N LEU A 376 -6.61 3.88 -17.57
CA LEU A 376 -7.12 4.69 -16.47
C LEU A 376 -8.64 4.52 -16.27
N GLU A 377 -9.38 4.09 -17.30
CA GLU A 377 -10.83 3.83 -17.17
C GLU A 377 -11.16 2.45 -16.62
N TRP A 378 -10.22 1.51 -16.75
CA TRP A 378 -10.32 0.14 -16.24
C TRP A 378 -9.89 0.06 -14.78
#